data_AF-A0AAW1U3E2-F1
#
_entry.id   AF-A0AAW1U3E2-F1
#
_cell.length_a   1.000
_cell.length_b   1.000
_cell.length_c   1.000
_cell.angle_alpha   90.00
_cell.angle_beta   90.00
_cell.angle_gamma   90.00
#
_symmetry.space_group_name_H-M   'P 1'
#
loop_
_entity.id
_entity.type
_entity.pdbx_description
1 polymer ?
#
loop_
_entity_poly.entity_id
_entity_poly.type
_entity_poly.pdbx_seq_one_letter_code
_entity_poly.pdbx_strand_id
1 'polypeptide(L)'
;MKYIYIATFVFFFLEGNVSCLNCLSCNSENACLNSPSKTCGPDKNTCFSSVVQNLPPPDGEVEYYRGCSDETNICKTILEWNFGRCYQCDSDNCNNHTLKYKWSDIRSTAN
;
A
#
# COMPACT_ATOMS: atom_id res chain seq x y z
N MET A 1 -17.50 41.31 -44.79
CA MET A 1 -17.76 40.88 -43.40
C MET A 1 -17.27 39.44 -43.27
N LYS A 2 -16.23 39.19 -42.45
CA LYS A 2 -15.66 37.84 -42.24
C LYS A 2 -16.31 37.24 -40.99
N TYR A 3 -16.99 36.11 -41.12
CA TYR A 3 -17.52 35.35 -39.99
C TYR A 3 -16.42 34.48 -39.42
N ILE A 4 -16.03 34.73 -38.17
CA ILE A 4 -15.12 33.86 -37.41
C ILE A 4 -15.98 32.78 -36.78
N TYR A 5 -15.86 31.55 -37.25
CA TYR A 5 -16.44 30.38 -36.59
C TYR A 5 -15.52 29.97 -35.44
N ILE A 6 -15.93 30.25 -34.20
CA ILE A 6 -15.27 29.72 -33.01
C ILE A 6 -15.86 28.33 -32.77
N ALA A 7 -15.11 27.29 -33.13
CA ALA A 7 -15.44 25.93 -32.76
C ALA A 7 -15.15 25.74 -31.27
N THR A 8 -16.20 25.67 -30.44
CA THR A 8 -16.07 25.33 -29.03
C THR A 8 -15.80 23.84 -28.92
N PHE A 9 -14.53 23.46 -28.73
CA PHE A 9 -14.16 22.11 -28.37
C PHE A 9 -14.58 21.85 -26.92
N VAL A 10 -15.69 21.12 -26.75
CA VAL A 10 -16.09 20.58 -25.44
C VAL A 10 -15.25 19.34 -25.21
N PHE A 11 -14.28 19.44 -24.29
CA PHE A 11 -13.57 18.28 -23.78
C PHE A 11 -14.53 17.50 -22.88
N PHE A 12 -15.03 16.37 -23.36
CA PHE A 12 -15.62 15.37 -22.48
C PHE A 12 -14.47 14.69 -21.73
N PHE A 13 -14.26 15.08 -20.47
CA PHE A 13 -13.55 14.21 -19.55
C PHE A 13 -14.44 12.99 -19.32
N LEU A 14 -14.11 11.88 -19.97
CA LEU A 14 -14.52 10.57 -19.50
C LEU A 14 -13.87 10.39 -18.14
N GLU A 15 -14.56 10.83 -17.08
CA GLU A 15 -14.27 10.41 -15.71
C GLU A 15 -14.55 8.91 -15.67
N GLY A 16 -13.55 8.14 -16.11
CA GLY A 16 -13.43 6.74 -15.72
C GLY A 16 -13.56 6.75 -14.20
N ASN A 17 -14.55 6.03 -13.69
CA ASN A 17 -14.86 5.94 -12.29
C ASN A 17 -13.65 5.31 -11.60
N VAL A 18 -12.66 6.12 -11.21
CA VAL A 18 -11.47 5.65 -10.50
C VAL A 18 -11.97 5.27 -9.12
N SER A 19 -12.31 4.00 -8.93
CA SER A 19 -12.63 3.48 -7.61
C SER A 19 -11.37 3.62 -6.76
N CYS A 20 -11.29 4.68 -5.97
CA CYS A 20 -10.17 4.87 -5.06
C CYS A 20 -10.28 3.80 -3.96
N LEU A 21 -9.31 2.89 -3.95
CA LEU A 21 -9.16 1.87 -2.91
C LEU A 21 -8.94 2.55 -1.55
N ASN A 22 -9.51 2.02 -0.48
CA ASN A 22 -9.24 2.47 0.88
C ASN A 22 -8.40 1.43 1.61
N CYS A 23 -7.25 1.81 2.16
CA CYS A 23 -6.38 0.91 2.90
C CYS A 23 -6.14 1.40 4.33
N LEU A 24 -5.90 0.47 5.26
CA LEU A 24 -5.40 0.85 6.58
C LEU A 24 -3.96 1.39 6.45
N SER A 25 -3.61 2.38 7.25
CA SER A 25 -2.29 3.05 7.20
C SER A 25 -1.64 3.19 8.57
N CYS A 26 -0.38 2.78 8.70
CA CYS A 26 0.46 2.94 9.89
C CYS A 26 1.94 2.78 9.55
N ASN A 27 2.80 3.23 10.46
CA ASN A 27 4.27 3.15 10.36
C ASN A 27 4.94 2.78 11.70
N SER A 28 4.20 2.20 12.64
CA SER A 28 4.73 1.71 13.93
C SER A 28 3.76 0.68 14.52
N GLU A 29 4.25 -0.19 15.39
CA GLU A 29 3.44 -1.25 16.02
C GLU A 29 2.18 -0.68 16.67
N ASN A 30 2.34 0.34 17.51
CA ASN A 30 1.24 0.96 18.25
C ASN A 30 0.25 1.66 17.31
N ALA A 31 0.73 2.27 16.22
CA ALA A 31 -0.14 2.86 15.19
C ALA A 31 -0.90 1.79 14.38
N CYS A 32 -0.33 0.60 14.21
CA CYS A 32 -0.97 -0.47 13.46
C CYS A 32 -2.11 -1.16 14.21
N LEU A 33 -2.10 -1.13 15.56
CA LEU A 33 -3.19 -1.66 16.39
C LEU A 33 -4.53 -0.95 16.14
N ASN A 34 -4.50 0.36 15.89
CA ASN A 34 -5.68 1.19 15.62
C ASN A 34 -5.49 1.99 14.33
N SER A 35 -5.08 1.31 13.26
CA SER A 35 -4.69 1.97 12.02
C SER A 35 -5.90 2.61 11.33
N PRO A 36 -5.89 3.93 11.05
CA PRO A 36 -6.98 4.57 10.31
C PRO A 36 -6.99 4.13 8.85
N SER A 37 -8.19 4.11 8.27
CA SER A 37 -8.35 3.94 6.82
C SER A 37 -7.99 5.23 6.08
N LYS A 38 -7.28 5.10 4.97
CA LYS A 38 -6.93 6.20 4.06
C LYS A 38 -7.27 5.82 2.63
N THR A 39 -7.87 6.78 1.92
CA THR A 39 -8.12 6.66 0.49
C THR A 39 -6.81 6.73 -0.29
N CYS A 40 -6.59 5.75 -1.15
CA CYS A 40 -5.43 5.64 -2.00
C CYS A 40 -5.50 6.64 -3.16
N GLY A 41 -4.33 7.00 -3.71
CA GLY A 41 -4.25 7.79 -4.93
C GLY A 41 -4.79 7.02 -6.13
N PRO A 42 -5.08 7.71 -7.25
CA PRO A 42 -5.75 7.11 -8.41
C PRO A 42 -5.00 5.93 -9.04
N ASP A 43 -3.67 5.89 -8.91
CA ASP A 43 -2.81 4.85 -9.47
C ASP A 43 -2.47 3.73 -8.48
N LYS A 44 -2.95 3.83 -7.23
CA LYS A 44 -2.65 2.88 -6.16
C LYS A 44 -3.82 1.91 -5.98
N ASN A 45 -3.65 0.72 -6.54
CA ASN A 45 -4.67 -0.32 -6.58
C ASN A 45 -4.41 -1.49 -5.60
N THR A 46 -3.39 -1.38 -4.74
CA THR A 46 -3.00 -2.45 -3.82
C THR A 46 -2.88 -1.93 -2.40
N CYS A 47 -3.53 -2.59 -1.44
CA CYS A 47 -3.24 -2.45 -0.03
C CYS A 47 -2.15 -3.42 0.38
N PHE A 48 -1.28 -3.02 1.31
CA PHE A 48 -0.31 -3.91 1.92
C PHE A 48 -0.20 -3.73 3.42
N SER A 49 0.28 -4.77 4.09
CA SER A 49 0.67 -4.77 5.50
C SER A 49 1.95 -5.57 5.66
N SER A 50 2.93 -5.02 6.36
CA SER A 50 4.23 -5.66 6.53
C SER A 50 4.77 -5.47 7.95
N VAL A 51 5.49 -6.47 8.42
CA VAL A 51 6.38 -6.37 9.57
C VAL A 51 7.75 -6.86 9.13
N VAL A 52 8.75 -6.01 9.31
CA VAL A 52 10.14 -6.26 8.88
C VAL A 52 11.11 -5.99 10.00
N GLN A 53 12.25 -6.64 9.94
CA GLN A 53 13.40 -6.32 10.76
C GLN A 53 14.57 -5.91 9.88
N ASN A 54 15.11 -4.73 10.16
CA ASN A 54 16.33 -4.23 9.52
C ASN A 54 17.55 -5.01 10.02
N LEU A 55 18.47 -5.35 9.13
CA LEU A 55 19.70 -6.08 9.48
C LEU A 55 20.86 -5.13 9.87
N PRO A 56 21.81 -5.55 10.71
CA PRO A 56 22.00 -6.90 11.26
C PRO A 56 21.35 -7.13 12.66
N PRO A 57 21.07 -8.40 13.03
CA PRO A 57 20.65 -8.80 14.37
C PRO A 57 21.76 -8.66 15.41
N PRO A 58 21.46 -8.64 16.73
CA PRO A 58 20.16 -8.73 17.40
C PRO A 58 19.48 -7.37 17.60
N ASP A 59 20.16 -6.29 17.22
CA ASP A 59 19.78 -4.89 17.46
C ASP A 59 18.94 -4.29 16.32
N GLY A 60 18.55 -5.11 15.35
CA GLY A 60 17.72 -4.71 14.22
C GLY A 60 16.35 -4.23 14.68
N GLU A 61 16.03 -2.97 14.39
CA GLU A 61 14.73 -2.38 14.66
C GLU A 61 13.63 -3.15 13.91
N VAL A 62 12.54 -3.45 14.62
CA VAL A 62 11.35 -4.05 14.04
C VAL A 62 10.41 -2.94 13.62
N GLU A 63 10.06 -2.90 12.34
CA GLU A 63 9.21 -1.89 11.76
C GLU A 63 7.89 -2.49 11.27
N TYR A 64 6.81 -1.74 11.43
CA TYR A 64 5.47 -2.15 11.06
C TYR A 64 4.87 -1.14 10.10
N TYR A 65 4.37 -1.62 8.97
CA TYR A 65 3.85 -0.78 7.89
C TYR A 65 2.49 -1.28 7.42
N ARG A 66 1.59 -0.33 7.16
CA ARG A 66 0.39 -0.56 6.34
C ARG A 66 0.19 0.62 5.41
N GLY A 67 -0.27 0.37 4.19
CA GLY A 67 -0.58 1.46 3.28
C GLY A 67 -1.04 1.02 1.90
N CYS A 68 -1.08 2.01 1.01
CA CYS A 68 -1.40 1.85 -0.40
C CYS A 68 -0.12 1.76 -1.24
N SER A 69 -0.12 0.91 -2.25
CA SER A 69 0.93 0.76 -3.25
C SER A 69 0.32 0.66 -4.64
N ASP A 70 1.09 1.10 -5.63
CA ASP A 70 0.92 0.92 -7.07
C ASP A 70 1.73 -0.30 -7.58
N GLU A 71 2.58 -0.90 -6.73
CA GLU A 71 3.36 -2.07 -7.08
C GLU A 71 2.56 -3.37 -6.89
N THR A 72 2.37 -4.12 -7.98
CA THR A 72 1.73 -5.44 -7.96
C THR A 72 2.49 -6.48 -7.15
N ASN A 73 3.75 -6.21 -6.76
CA ASN A 73 4.61 -7.11 -5.98
C ASN A 73 5.30 -6.41 -4.81
N ILE A 74 4.66 -5.41 -4.19
CA ILE A 74 5.23 -4.63 -3.09
C ILE A 74 5.83 -5.50 -1.97
N CYS A 75 5.23 -6.65 -1.68
CA CYS A 75 5.74 -7.56 -0.67
C CYS A 75 7.07 -8.21 -1.06
N LYS A 76 7.30 -8.47 -2.35
CA LYS A 76 8.59 -8.94 -2.85
C LYS A 76 9.66 -7.86 -2.69
N THR A 77 9.32 -6.61 -3.02
CA THR A 77 10.22 -5.46 -2.86
C THR A 77 10.62 -5.26 -1.40
N ILE A 78 9.64 -5.26 -0.48
CA ILE A 78 9.88 -5.06 0.96
C ILE A 78 10.76 -6.18 1.55
N LEU A 79 10.55 -7.43 1.12
CA LEU A 79 11.25 -8.60 1.66
C LEU A 79 12.57 -8.93 0.95
N GLU A 80 12.97 -8.16 -0.08
CA GLU A 80 14.24 -8.38 -0.78
C GLU A 80 15.45 -8.16 0.14
N TRP A 81 15.38 -7.16 1.01
CA TRP A 81 16.47 -6.73 1.89
C TRP A 81 16.18 -6.95 3.37
N ASN A 82 15.00 -7.44 3.70
CA ASN A 82 14.50 -7.52 5.07
C ASN A 82 13.98 -8.91 5.42
N PHE A 83 14.09 -9.28 6.69
CA PHE A 83 13.42 -10.46 7.22
C PHE A 83 12.07 -10.06 7.80
N GLY A 84 11.00 -10.75 7.40
CA GLY A 84 9.69 -10.34 7.82
C GLY A 84 8.54 -11.09 7.15
N ARG A 85 7.36 -10.51 7.28
CA ARG A 85 6.13 -10.95 6.63
C ARG A 85 5.51 -9.76 5.95
N CYS A 86 5.05 -9.97 4.72
CA CYS A 86 4.24 -8.99 4.03
C CYS A 86 3.03 -9.68 3.42
N TYR A 87 1.91 -8.97 3.46
CA TYR A 87 0.65 -9.35 2.85
C TYR A 87 0.17 -8.19 1.97
N GLN A 88 -0.34 -8.52 0.79
CA GLN A 88 -0.89 -7.56 -0.15
C GLN A 88 -2.26 -8.03 -0.69
N CYS A 89 -3.12 -7.09 -1.07
CA CYS A 89 -4.48 -7.37 -1.51
C CYS A 89 -5.10 -6.16 -2.23
N ASP A 90 -6.21 -6.35 -2.92
CA ASP A 90 -6.80 -5.40 -3.89
C ASP A 90 -8.22 -4.92 -3.51
N SER A 91 -8.62 -5.06 -2.24
CA SER A 91 -9.95 -4.68 -1.73
C SER A 91 -9.89 -3.73 -0.53
N ASP A 92 -10.98 -3.03 -0.25
CA ASP A 92 -11.01 -2.02 0.81
C ASP A 92 -10.68 -2.62 2.19
N ASN A 93 -9.66 -2.05 2.84
CA ASN A 93 -9.17 -2.38 4.18
C ASN A 93 -8.79 -3.86 4.36
N CYS A 94 -8.53 -4.58 3.26
CA CYS A 94 -8.14 -5.98 3.29
C CYS A 94 -6.79 -6.24 3.95
N ASN A 95 -5.97 -5.19 4.13
CA ASN A 95 -4.68 -5.24 4.81
C ASN A 95 -4.79 -5.20 6.35
N ASN A 96 -5.95 -5.57 6.91
CA ASN A 96 -6.13 -5.69 8.35
C ASN A 96 -5.64 -7.05 8.91
N HIS A 97 -4.43 -7.45 8.54
CA HIS A 97 -3.84 -8.69 9.04
C HIS A 97 -3.09 -8.45 10.34
N THR A 98 -3.20 -9.39 11.28
CA THR A 98 -2.41 -9.30 12.51
C THR A 98 -0.93 -9.48 12.16
N LEU A 99 -0.18 -8.39 12.27
CA LEU A 99 1.27 -8.37 12.09
C LEU A 99 1.90 -8.90 13.40
N LYS A 100 2.13 -10.21 13.49
CA LYS A 100 2.90 -10.80 14.60
C LYS A 100 4.32 -11.08 14.14
N TYR A 101 5.30 -10.60 14.88
CA TYR A 101 6.71 -10.93 14.70
C TYR A 101 7.18 -11.90 15.79
N LYS A 102 7.88 -12.97 15.39
CA LYS A 102 8.63 -13.85 16.28
C LYS A 102 9.97 -14.18 15.62
N TRP A 103 11.04 -14.07 16.40
CA TRP A 103 12.41 -14.42 16.00
C TRP A 103 12.58 -15.86 15.47
N SER A 104 11.68 -16.77 15.81
CA SER A 104 11.70 -18.16 15.31
C SER A 104 11.15 -18.32 13.88
N ASP A 105 10.46 -17.31 13.36
CA ASP A 105 9.62 -17.44 12.16
C ASP A 105 10.33 -16.91 10.90
N ILE A 106 11.68 -16.90 10.89
CA ILE A 106 12.55 -16.38 9.83
C ILE A 106 12.53 -17.31 8.60
N ARG A 107 11.38 -17.38 7.94
CA ARG A 107 11.28 -17.70 6.53
C ARG A 107 10.48 -16.58 5.90
N SER A 108 11.13 -15.77 5.06
CA SER A 108 10.46 -14.75 4.27
C SER A 108 9.27 -15.40 3.56
N THR A 109 8.06 -15.01 3.93
CA THR A 109 6.83 -15.54 3.35
C THR A 109 6.05 -14.35 2.79
N ALA A 110 5.93 -14.32 1.46
CA ALA A 110 5.01 -13.43 0.76
C ALA A 110 3.73 -14.23 0.50
N ASN A 111 2.60 -13.74 1.01
CA ASN A 111 1.28 -14.32 0.80
C ASN A 111 0.33 -13.28 0.20
#